data_AF-A0A958MSY3-F1
#
_entry.id   AF-A0A958MSY3-F1
#
_cell.length_a   1.000
_cell.length_b   1.000
_cell.length_c   1.000
_cell.angle_alpha   90.00
_cell.angle_beta   90.00
_cell.angle_gamma   90.00
#
_symmetry.space_group_name_H-M   'P 1'
#
loop_
_entity.id
_entity.type
_entity.pdbx_description
1 polymer ?
#
loop_
_entity_poly.entity_id
_entity_poly.type
_entity_poly.pdbx_seq_one_letter_code
_entity_poly.pdbx_strand_id
1 'polypeptide(L)'
;MFKALLLVMMGLGSVQALGQSDLTAYPVSEVVQDTLSAPVELKDQAMVFGYYSIQSCLYANKDVTVIRHYCYPAKSYPARSYTLFSKKWGVVHFYEEDLGNVIKREILIEVFPEDFNQYVTGDFSDWRIEDWNKVYEYFYKAPNSACWSTNYSQYTEQPESRCYQDDIDNYRHWSKESMALVSDPSRWDQMMSELRELTP
;
A
#
# COMPACT_ATOMS: atom_id res chain seq x y z
N MET A 1 -29.94 31.38 -51.61
CA MET A 1 -28.65 30.69 -51.41
C MET A 1 -28.16 31.00 -50.00
N PHE A 2 -27.87 29.95 -49.23
CA PHE A 2 -27.48 29.94 -47.82
C PHE A 2 -26.21 30.75 -47.50
N LYS A 3 -26.13 31.29 -46.26
CA LYS A 3 -24.95 31.40 -45.35
C LYS A 3 -25.10 32.67 -44.49
N ALA A 4 -24.83 32.73 -43.19
CA ALA A 4 -24.58 31.73 -42.16
C ALA A 4 -24.78 32.47 -40.82
N LEU A 5 -25.48 31.84 -39.89
CA LEU A 5 -25.60 32.27 -38.50
C LEU A 5 -24.26 31.96 -37.82
N LEU A 6 -23.50 32.95 -37.35
CA LEU A 6 -22.33 32.72 -36.51
C LEU A 6 -22.67 33.14 -35.09
N LEU A 7 -23.12 32.17 -34.29
CA LEU A 7 -23.27 32.27 -32.85
C LEU A 7 -21.89 31.98 -32.25
N VAL A 8 -21.17 32.99 -31.78
CA VAL A 8 -19.95 32.80 -30.99
C VAL A 8 -20.39 32.54 -29.55
N MET A 9 -20.55 31.26 -29.20
CA MET A 9 -20.58 30.85 -27.81
C MET A 9 -19.15 31.02 -27.25
N MET A 10 -18.95 32.04 -26.42
CA MET A 10 -17.80 32.11 -25.54
C MET A 10 -17.94 30.95 -24.54
N GLY A 11 -17.23 29.86 -24.82
CA GLY A 11 -17.07 28.77 -23.90
C GLY A 11 -16.42 29.31 -22.62
N LEU A 12 -17.19 29.29 -21.54
CA LEU A 12 -16.69 29.26 -20.18
C LEU A 12 -15.83 28.01 -20.05
N GLY A 13 -14.55 28.13 -20.42
CA GLY A 13 -13.52 27.18 -20.03
C GLY A 13 -13.30 27.32 -18.54
N SER A 14 -14.18 26.75 -17.72
CA SER A 14 -13.82 26.38 -16.37
C SER A 14 -12.67 25.37 -16.49
N VAL A 15 -11.45 25.88 -16.36
CA VAL A 15 -10.29 25.06 -15.99
C VAL A 15 -10.69 24.46 -14.65
N GLN A 16 -11.19 23.22 -14.68
CA GLN A 16 -11.24 22.42 -13.47
C GLN A 16 -9.78 22.30 -13.06
N ALA A 17 -9.38 23.10 -12.07
CA ALA A 17 -8.19 22.81 -11.30
C ALA A 17 -8.36 21.36 -10.86
N LEU A 18 -7.55 20.46 -11.42
CA LEU A 18 -7.43 19.11 -10.93
C LEU A 18 -7.05 19.28 -9.46
N GLY A 19 -8.03 19.06 -8.58
CA GLY A 19 -7.83 19.14 -7.15
C GLY A 19 -6.70 18.19 -6.82
N GLN A 20 -5.59 18.74 -6.36
CA GLN A 20 -4.52 17.95 -5.80
C GLN A 20 -5.16 17.13 -4.68
N SER A 21 -5.08 15.81 -4.75
CA SER A 21 -5.59 14.93 -3.70
C SER A 21 -5.03 15.41 -2.35
N ASP A 22 -5.91 15.62 -1.37
CA ASP A 22 -5.54 15.98 0.01
C ASP A 22 -4.87 14.81 0.77
N LEU A 23 -4.64 13.67 0.11
CA LEU A 23 -4.08 12.47 0.72
C LEU A 23 -2.56 12.50 0.73
N THR A 24 -1.94 12.02 1.81
CA THR A 24 -0.49 12.11 2.00
C THR A 24 0.20 10.77 1.75
N ALA A 25 1.06 10.70 0.72
CA ALA A 25 2.00 9.59 0.53
C ALA A 25 3.32 9.87 1.25
N TYR A 26 3.51 9.30 2.45
CA TYR A 26 4.76 9.39 3.22
C TYR A 26 5.89 8.65 2.53
N PRO A 27 7.18 9.05 2.59
CA PRO A 27 8.30 8.35 1.97
C PRO A 27 8.45 6.88 2.39
N VAL A 28 8.88 6.00 1.46
CA VAL A 28 9.05 4.54 1.72
C VAL A 28 10.10 4.32 2.79
N SER A 29 11.22 5.04 2.71
CA SER A 29 12.29 5.01 3.70
C SER A 29 11.81 5.39 5.09
N GLU A 30 10.91 6.38 5.21
CA GLU A 30 10.34 6.78 6.49
C GLU A 30 9.44 5.69 7.07
N VAL A 31 8.56 5.11 6.24
CA VAL A 31 7.68 3.98 6.63
C VAL A 31 8.50 2.80 7.16
N VAL A 32 9.55 2.41 6.44
CA VAL A 32 10.43 1.30 6.83
C VAL A 32 11.23 1.65 8.09
N GLN A 33 11.84 2.83 8.15
CA GLN A 33 12.67 3.24 9.29
C GLN A 33 11.85 3.34 10.58
N ASP A 34 10.66 3.94 10.52
CA ASP A 34 9.75 4.04 11.66
C ASP A 34 9.35 2.65 12.16
N THR A 35 9.09 1.71 11.24
CA THR A 35 8.76 0.32 11.57
C THR A 35 9.93 -0.39 12.26
N LEU A 36 11.13 -0.33 11.67
CA LEU A 36 12.33 -0.99 12.20
C LEU A 36 12.78 -0.42 13.55
N SER A 37 12.45 0.84 13.83
CA SER A 37 12.79 1.52 15.08
C SER A 37 11.80 1.24 16.21
N ALA A 38 10.68 0.59 15.92
CA ALA A 38 9.58 0.36 16.85
C ALA A 38 9.55 -1.11 17.31
N PRO A 39 9.84 -1.42 18.59
CA PRO A 39 9.74 -2.78 19.10
C PRO A 39 8.30 -3.28 18.99
N VAL A 40 8.06 -4.39 18.29
CA VAL A 40 6.75 -5.01 18.14
C VAL A 40 6.73 -6.40 18.77
N GLU A 41 5.56 -6.84 19.21
CA GLU A 41 5.37 -8.17 19.80
C GLU A 41 4.36 -8.96 18.97
N LEU A 42 4.58 -10.28 18.83
CA LEU A 42 3.59 -11.16 18.21
C LEU A 42 2.27 -11.12 19.00
N LYS A 43 1.17 -10.76 18.35
CA LYS A 43 -0.17 -10.68 18.94
C LYS A 43 -1.09 -11.79 18.48
N ASP A 44 -0.99 -12.19 17.21
CA ASP A 44 -1.94 -13.15 16.63
C ASP A 44 -1.35 -13.90 15.42
N GLN A 45 -1.91 -15.07 15.15
CA GLN A 45 -1.60 -15.90 13.98
C GLN A 45 -2.90 -16.47 13.42
N ALA A 46 -3.31 -15.98 12.24
CA ALA A 46 -4.60 -16.30 11.64
C ALA A 46 -4.60 -16.00 10.14
N MET A 47 -5.74 -16.26 9.50
CA MET A 47 -5.96 -15.95 8.09
C MET A 47 -6.29 -14.46 7.93
N VAL A 48 -5.51 -13.76 7.11
CA VAL A 48 -5.83 -12.40 6.68
C VAL A 48 -6.89 -12.45 5.59
N PHE A 49 -7.80 -11.48 5.57
CA PHE A 49 -8.82 -11.33 4.55
C PHE A 49 -8.21 -11.36 3.14
N GLY A 50 -8.81 -12.13 2.22
CA GLY A 50 -8.27 -12.34 0.87
C GLY A 50 -7.23 -13.48 0.76
N TYR A 51 -6.72 -14.01 1.87
CA TYR A 51 -5.88 -15.21 1.90
C TYR A 51 -6.73 -16.44 2.25
N TYR A 52 -6.49 -17.56 1.58
CA TYR A 52 -7.36 -18.74 1.67
C TYR A 52 -6.72 -19.98 2.29
N SER A 53 -5.39 -20.07 2.35
CA SER A 53 -4.71 -21.30 2.79
C SER A 53 -3.44 -21.12 3.63
N ILE A 54 -2.96 -19.89 3.78
CA ILE A 54 -1.70 -19.60 4.50
C ILE A 54 -1.95 -18.51 5.53
N GLN A 55 -1.54 -18.79 6.77
CA GLN A 55 -1.71 -17.86 7.89
C GLN A 55 -0.63 -16.79 7.86
N SER A 56 -1.01 -15.62 8.35
CA SER A 56 -0.11 -14.49 8.59
C SER A 56 0.06 -14.31 10.09
N CYS A 57 1.12 -13.61 10.47
CA CYS A 57 1.44 -13.30 11.85
C CYS A 57 1.38 -11.79 12.02
N LEU A 58 0.63 -11.34 13.01
CA LEU A 58 0.50 -9.92 13.32
C LEU A 58 1.36 -9.60 14.53
N TYR A 59 2.25 -8.64 14.36
CA TYR A 59 3.13 -8.10 15.38
C TYR A 59 2.74 -6.64 15.60
N ALA A 60 2.54 -6.21 16.84
CA ALA A 60 2.12 -4.84 17.11
C ALA A 60 2.72 -4.26 18.39
N ASN A 61 2.74 -2.94 18.45
CA ASN A 61 2.87 -2.14 19.65
C ASN A 61 1.79 -1.04 19.65
N LYS A 62 1.93 0.01 20.46
CA LYS A 62 0.93 1.09 20.48
C LYS A 62 0.82 1.89 19.16
N ASP A 63 1.90 2.02 18.39
CA ASP A 63 2.00 2.97 17.27
C ASP A 63 2.07 2.28 15.89
N VAL A 64 2.62 1.06 15.83
CA VAL A 64 2.91 0.33 14.59
C VAL A 64 2.40 -1.10 14.68
N THR A 65 1.86 -1.58 13.56
CA THR A 65 1.59 -2.99 13.34
C THR A 65 2.28 -3.49 12.07
N VAL A 66 2.73 -4.73 12.12
CA VAL A 66 3.36 -5.45 11.02
C VAL A 66 2.65 -6.79 10.86
N ILE A 67 2.09 -7.03 9.68
CA ILE A 67 1.60 -8.34 9.27
C ILE A 67 2.67 -8.98 8.39
N ARG A 68 3.29 -10.04 8.90
CA ARG A 68 4.15 -10.91 8.10
C ARG A 68 3.28 -11.98 7.46
N HIS A 69 3.10 -11.88 6.15
CA HIS A 69 2.37 -12.87 5.38
C HIS A 69 3.20 -14.15 5.23
N TYR A 70 2.51 -15.28 5.05
CA TYR A 70 3.15 -16.59 4.88
C TYR A 70 4.00 -17.05 6.07
N CYS A 71 3.63 -16.67 7.30
CA CYS A 71 4.40 -17.07 8.48
C CYS A 71 4.14 -18.52 8.90
N TYR A 72 2.94 -19.06 8.62
CA TYR A 72 2.55 -20.41 9.07
C TYR A 72 1.76 -21.22 8.02
N PRO A 73 2.10 -22.51 7.82
CA PRO A 73 3.20 -23.25 8.47
C PRO A 73 4.57 -22.71 8.03
N ALA A 74 5.57 -22.77 8.93
CA ALA A 74 6.91 -22.32 8.62
C ALA A 74 7.55 -23.21 7.54
N LYS A 75 7.69 -22.66 6.33
CA LYS A 75 8.37 -23.31 5.19
C LYS A 75 8.86 -22.24 4.23
N SER A 76 9.63 -22.66 3.22
CA SER A 76 9.93 -21.79 2.09
C SER A 76 8.68 -21.63 1.23
N TYR A 77 8.33 -20.38 0.96
CA TYR A 77 7.29 -19.98 0.02
C TYR A 77 7.96 -19.27 -1.15
N PRO A 78 7.40 -19.39 -2.38
CA PRO A 78 7.87 -18.61 -3.52
C PRO A 78 7.53 -17.11 -3.38
N ALA A 79 6.79 -16.72 -2.34
CA ALA A 79 6.44 -15.35 -2.06
C ALA A 79 6.80 -14.96 -0.62
N ARG A 80 7.12 -13.67 -0.43
CA ARG A 80 7.24 -13.02 0.87
C ARG A 80 6.53 -11.68 0.81
N SER A 81 5.85 -11.32 1.90
CA SER A 81 5.09 -10.09 1.94
C SER A 81 4.92 -9.57 3.36
N TYR A 82 4.89 -8.25 3.46
CA TYR A 82 4.68 -7.52 4.69
C TYR A 82 3.65 -6.42 4.47
N THR A 83 2.60 -6.38 5.29
CA THR A 83 1.73 -5.21 5.40
C THR A 83 2.09 -4.48 6.68
N LEU A 84 2.61 -3.28 6.53
CA LEU A 84 2.94 -2.38 7.62
C LEU A 84 1.76 -1.41 7.76
N PHE A 85 1.36 -1.06 8.98
CA PHE A 85 0.46 0.09 9.17
C PHE A 85 0.70 0.87 10.45
N SER A 86 0.43 2.19 10.35
CA SER A 86 0.41 3.13 11.47
C SER A 86 -0.60 4.25 11.21
N LYS A 87 -1.01 4.95 12.28
CA LYS A 87 -1.82 6.16 12.13
C LYS A 87 -1.09 7.33 11.45
N LYS A 88 0.24 7.28 11.39
CA LYS A 88 1.06 8.35 10.80
C LYS A 88 1.01 8.29 9.28
N TRP A 89 1.22 7.10 8.71
CA TRP A 89 1.45 6.93 7.27
C TRP A 89 0.46 5.97 6.59
N GLY A 90 -0.55 5.48 7.33
CA GLY A 90 -1.61 4.64 6.78
C GLY A 90 -1.18 3.18 6.69
N VAL A 91 -1.53 2.51 5.60
CA VAL A 91 -1.22 1.10 5.34
C VAL A 91 -0.35 0.98 4.10
N VAL A 92 0.80 0.33 4.24
CA VAL A 92 1.75 0.08 3.14
C VAL A 92 2.08 -1.39 3.06
N HIS A 93 1.94 -1.97 1.87
CA HIS A 93 2.19 -3.38 1.60
C HIS A 93 3.43 -3.54 0.71
N PHE A 94 4.35 -4.40 1.11
CA PHE A 94 5.52 -4.83 0.36
C PHE A 94 5.33 -6.29 -0.06
N TYR A 95 5.50 -6.58 -1.33
CA TYR A 95 5.26 -7.90 -1.90
C TYR A 95 6.41 -8.33 -2.82
N GLU A 96 6.87 -9.57 -2.69
CA GLU A 96 7.73 -10.23 -3.67
C GLU A 96 7.23 -11.64 -3.96
N GLU A 97 7.31 -12.06 -5.22
CA GLU A 97 7.03 -13.42 -5.66
C GLU A 97 8.00 -13.87 -6.77
N ASP A 98 8.53 -15.07 -6.63
CA ASP A 98 9.27 -15.80 -7.66
C ASP A 98 8.29 -16.57 -8.55
N LEU A 99 8.16 -16.14 -9.80
CA LEU A 99 7.33 -16.75 -10.82
C LEU A 99 8.11 -17.78 -11.68
N GLY A 100 9.31 -18.16 -11.25
CA GLY A 100 10.20 -19.14 -11.87
C GLY A 100 11.11 -18.56 -12.96
N ASN A 101 10.64 -17.57 -13.72
CA ASN A 101 11.41 -16.87 -14.74
C ASN A 101 11.64 -15.38 -14.43
N VAL A 102 10.90 -14.84 -13.47
CA VAL A 102 10.95 -13.43 -13.08
C VAL A 102 10.63 -13.30 -11.59
N ILE A 103 11.32 -12.37 -10.93
CA ILE A 103 10.98 -11.96 -9.57
C ILE A 103 10.10 -10.72 -9.69
N LYS A 104 8.85 -10.83 -9.26
CA LYS A 104 7.91 -9.72 -9.18
C LYS A 104 8.08 -9.03 -7.83
N ARG A 105 8.19 -7.71 -7.81
CA ARG A 105 8.26 -6.88 -6.60
C ARG A 105 7.29 -5.73 -6.69
N GLU A 106 6.55 -5.50 -5.62
CA GLU A 106 5.58 -4.41 -5.54
C GLU A 106 5.62 -3.73 -4.17
N ILE A 107 5.41 -2.42 -4.17
CA ILE A 107 5.10 -1.64 -2.97
C ILE A 107 3.76 -0.97 -3.21
N LEU A 108 2.85 -1.06 -2.25
CA LEU A 108 1.52 -0.49 -2.36
C LEU A 108 1.16 0.38 -1.17
N ILE A 109 0.45 1.48 -1.39
CA ILE A 109 -0.29 2.19 -0.33
C ILE A 109 -1.72 1.65 -0.35
N GLU A 110 -2.08 0.77 0.59
CA GLU A 110 -3.42 0.17 0.67
C GLU A 110 -4.45 1.07 1.36
N VAL A 111 -4.02 2.00 2.22
CA VAL A 111 -4.92 3.00 2.81
C VAL A 111 -4.09 4.25 3.12
N PHE A 112 -4.51 5.41 2.64
CA PHE A 112 -3.90 6.68 3.03
C PHE A 112 -4.18 6.99 4.50
N PRO A 113 -3.27 7.68 5.21
CA PRO A 113 -3.44 7.95 6.64
C PRO A 113 -4.69 8.76 6.95
N GLU A 114 -5.10 9.67 6.08
CA GLU A 114 -6.31 10.48 6.23
C GLU A 114 -7.58 9.63 6.30
N ASP A 115 -7.66 8.57 5.50
CA ASP A 115 -8.77 7.63 5.48
C ASP A 115 -8.64 6.61 6.62
N PHE A 116 -7.42 6.10 6.84
CA PHE A 116 -7.15 5.11 7.89
C PHE A 116 -7.52 5.63 9.27
N ASN A 117 -7.16 6.89 9.58
CA ASN A 117 -7.39 7.52 10.87
C ASN A 117 -8.87 7.82 11.16
N GLN A 118 -9.74 7.84 10.16
CA GLN A 118 -11.18 7.98 10.37
C GLN A 118 -11.79 6.69 10.95
N TYR A 119 -11.18 5.55 10.66
CA TYR A 119 -11.66 4.24 11.09
C TYR A 119 -10.93 3.74 12.35
N VAL A 120 -9.67 4.11 12.52
CA VAL A 120 -8.80 3.66 13.61
C VAL A 120 -8.64 4.74 14.67
N THR A 121 -9.34 4.60 15.80
CA THR A 121 -9.32 5.58 16.89
C THR A 121 -8.43 5.22 18.09
N GLY A 122 -7.98 3.96 18.18
CA GLY A 122 -7.18 3.42 19.29
C GLY A 122 -5.68 3.34 19.00
N ASP A 123 -4.92 2.78 19.95
CA ASP A 123 -3.57 2.28 19.71
C ASP A 123 -3.62 0.80 19.26
N PHE A 124 -2.50 0.26 18.78
CA PHE A 124 -2.46 -1.10 18.22
C PHE A 124 -2.04 -2.20 19.20
N SER A 125 -1.90 -1.90 20.50
CA SER A 125 -1.26 -2.81 21.47
C SER A 125 -1.95 -4.17 21.60
N ASP A 126 -3.27 -4.19 21.42
CA ASP A 126 -4.12 -5.37 21.54
C ASP A 126 -4.73 -5.84 20.21
N TRP A 127 -4.27 -5.28 19.08
CA TRP A 127 -4.81 -5.63 17.77
C TRP A 127 -4.55 -7.09 17.43
N ARG A 128 -5.55 -7.69 16.78
CA ARG A 128 -5.50 -9.05 16.23
C ARG A 128 -5.77 -9.04 14.73
N ILE A 129 -5.55 -10.17 14.06
CA ILE A 129 -5.82 -10.27 12.62
C ILE A 129 -7.31 -10.09 12.32
N GLU A 130 -8.19 -10.47 13.25
CA GLU A 130 -9.62 -10.19 13.13
C GLU A 130 -9.92 -8.68 13.04
N ASP A 131 -9.22 -7.86 13.81
CA ASP A 131 -9.41 -6.40 13.80
C ASP A 131 -8.92 -5.82 12.47
N TRP A 132 -7.75 -6.24 12.01
CA TRP A 132 -7.24 -5.92 10.67
C TRP A 132 -8.25 -6.32 9.58
N ASN A 133 -8.78 -7.54 9.63
CA ASN A 133 -9.73 -8.02 8.64
C ASN A 133 -11.00 -7.17 8.58
N LYS A 134 -11.50 -6.69 9.72
CA LYS A 134 -12.65 -5.76 9.77
C LYS A 134 -12.32 -4.43 9.09
N VAL A 135 -11.15 -3.88 9.36
CA VAL A 135 -10.66 -2.63 8.75
C VAL A 135 -10.54 -2.81 7.23
N TYR A 136 -9.87 -3.87 6.79
CA TYR A 136 -9.62 -4.11 5.39
C TYR A 136 -10.91 -4.42 4.62
N GLU A 137 -11.84 -5.19 5.20
CA GLU A 137 -13.14 -5.45 4.59
C GLU A 137 -13.97 -4.18 4.40
N TYR A 138 -13.88 -3.23 5.34
CA TYR A 138 -14.50 -1.91 5.20
C TYR A 138 -13.94 -1.16 3.98
N PHE A 139 -12.62 -1.04 3.86
CA PHE A 139 -11.99 -0.34 2.73
C PHE A 139 -12.17 -1.07 1.41
N TYR A 140 -12.14 -2.40 1.40
CA TYR A 140 -12.41 -3.22 0.22
C TYR A 140 -13.82 -2.99 -0.36
N LYS A 141 -14.81 -2.71 0.51
CA LYS A 141 -16.18 -2.38 0.08
C LYS A 141 -16.38 -0.89 -0.23
N ALA A 142 -15.43 -0.03 0.15
CA ALA A 142 -15.52 1.40 -0.11
C ALA A 142 -15.24 1.69 -1.59
N PRO A 143 -16.01 2.60 -2.24
CA PRO A 143 -15.85 2.91 -3.66
C PRO A 143 -14.50 3.55 -4.04
N ASN A 144 -13.71 3.96 -3.04
CA ASN A 144 -12.39 4.59 -3.18
C ASN A 144 -11.32 3.86 -2.36
N SER A 145 -11.28 2.52 -2.34
CA SER A 145 -10.18 1.80 -1.67
C SER A 145 -8.84 2.27 -2.25
N ALA A 146 -7.96 2.82 -1.41
CA ALA A 146 -6.61 3.12 -1.83
C ALA A 146 -5.87 1.80 -2.10
N CYS A 147 -5.15 1.73 -3.19
CA CYS A 147 -4.19 0.67 -3.47
C CYS A 147 -3.37 1.16 -4.65
N TRP A 148 -2.55 2.16 -4.36
CA TRP A 148 -1.53 2.56 -5.32
C TRP A 148 -0.51 1.43 -5.40
N SER A 149 -0.16 0.93 -6.59
CA SER A 149 0.87 -0.09 -6.78
C SER A 149 2.06 0.51 -7.52
N THR A 150 3.29 0.10 -7.19
CA THR A 150 4.47 0.35 -8.02
C THR A 150 4.39 -0.27 -9.42
N ASN A 151 3.39 -1.10 -9.70
CA ASN A 151 3.20 -1.74 -10.99
C ASN A 151 2.56 -0.80 -12.04
N TYR A 152 3.14 0.41 -12.17
CA TYR A 152 3.04 1.16 -13.41
C TYR A 152 3.79 0.36 -14.48
N SER A 153 3.04 -0.29 -15.36
CA SER A 153 3.64 -1.01 -16.48
C SER A 153 4.17 0.03 -17.48
N GLN A 154 5.50 0.10 -17.63
CA GLN A 154 6.13 0.92 -18.68
C GLN A 154 5.76 0.46 -20.10
N TYR A 155 5.19 -0.75 -20.26
CA TYR A 155 4.75 -1.29 -21.54
C TYR A 155 3.31 -0.88 -21.92
N THR A 156 2.45 -0.58 -20.93
CA THR A 156 1.04 -0.24 -21.16
C THR A 156 0.69 1.18 -20.75
N GLU A 157 1.61 1.92 -20.10
CA GLU A 157 1.42 3.26 -19.56
C GLU A 157 0.16 3.38 -18.67
N GLN A 158 -0.19 2.30 -17.95
CA GLN A 158 -1.39 2.25 -17.13
C GLN A 158 -1.11 1.62 -15.75
N PRO A 159 -1.79 2.09 -14.69
CA PRO A 159 -1.82 1.40 -13.40
C PRO A 159 -2.63 0.10 -13.50
N GLU A 160 -2.04 -1.04 -13.13
CA GLU A 160 -2.69 -2.36 -13.23
C GLU A 160 -3.55 -2.77 -12.02
N SER A 161 -3.91 -1.85 -11.11
CA SER A 161 -4.79 -2.13 -9.96
C SER A 161 -6.00 -1.21 -9.91
N ARG A 162 -7.18 -1.80 -9.62
CA ARG A 162 -8.48 -1.10 -9.47
C ARG A 162 -8.56 -0.33 -8.15
N CYS A 163 -7.74 0.70 -8.04
CA CYS A 163 -7.59 1.46 -6.83
C CYS A 163 -7.51 2.93 -7.18
N TYR A 164 -7.76 3.82 -6.21
CA TYR A 164 -7.87 5.29 -6.36
C TYR A 164 -7.46 5.82 -7.75
N GLN A 165 -8.43 6.36 -8.49
CA GLN A 165 -8.26 6.90 -9.85
C GLN A 165 -7.42 8.19 -9.90
N ASP A 166 -6.62 8.46 -8.87
CA ASP A 166 -5.66 9.57 -8.89
C ASP A 166 -4.41 9.14 -9.64
N ASP A 167 -4.02 9.98 -10.59
CA ASP A 167 -2.86 9.74 -11.43
C ASP A 167 -1.57 9.60 -10.58
N ILE A 168 -0.70 8.65 -10.95
CA ILE A 168 0.62 8.43 -10.32
C ILE A 168 1.45 9.72 -10.27
N ASP A 169 1.15 10.62 -11.19
CA ASP A 169 1.72 11.96 -11.29
C ASP A 169 1.46 12.87 -10.08
N ASN A 170 0.47 12.57 -9.25
CA ASN A 170 0.20 13.32 -8.02
C ASN A 170 1.16 12.93 -6.88
N TYR A 171 1.86 11.78 -6.96
CA TYR A 171 2.74 11.26 -5.90
C TYR A 171 4.15 10.91 -6.41
N ARG A 172 4.74 11.77 -7.23
CA ARG A 172 6.02 11.53 -7.92
C ARG A 172 7.18 11.14 -7.00
N HIS A 173 7.26 11.72 -5.80
CA HIS A 173 8.35 11.40 -4.86
C HIS A 173 8.27 9.96 -4.36
N TRP A 174 7.08 9.54 -3.91
CA TRP A 174 6.83 8.16 -3.49
C TRP A 174 7.05 7.18 -4.64
N SER A 175 6.53 7.49 -5.85
CA SER A 175 6.74 6.67 -7.04
C SER A 175 8.23 6.48 -7.38
N LYS A 176 9.00 7.57 -7.39
CA LYS A 176 10.44 7.50 -7.68
C LYS A 176 11.20 6.67 -6.64
N GLU A 177 10.90 6.85 -5.36
CA GLU A 177 11.58 6.15 -4.28
C GLU A 177 11.27 4.65 -4.28
N SER A 178 9.98 4.31 -4.37
CA SER A 178 9.53 2.92 -4.42
C SER A 178 10.05 2.20 -5.66
N MET A 179 10.03 2.83 -6.84
CA MET A 179 10.63 2.27 -8.06
C MET A 179 12.15 2.05 -7.94
N ALA A 180 12.85 2.97 -7.28
CA ALA A 180 14.29 2.80 -7.03
C ALA A 180 14.57 1.62 -6.08
N LEU A 181 13.68 1.36 -5.11
CA LEU A 181 13.82 0.24 -4.18
C LEU A 181 13.50 -1.11 -4.83
N VAL A 182 12.38 -1.24 -5.54
CA VAL A 182 11.99 -2.51 -6.20
C VAL A 182 13.00 -2.94 -7.28
N SER A 183 13.64 -1.97 -7.94
CA SER A 183 14.63 -2.19 -8.99
C SER A 183 16.03 -2.53 -8.46
N ASP A 184 16.27 -2.45 -7.15
CA ASP A 184 17.54 -2.76 -6.51
C ASP A 184 17.40 -4.02 -5.63
N PRO A 185 17.76 -5.21 -6.16
CA PRO A 185 17.64 -6.46 -5.42
C PRO A 185 18.38 -6.46 -4.08
N SER A 186 19.57 -5.85 -4.01
CA SER A 186 20.38 -5.87 -2.79
C SER A 186 19.71 -5.07 -1.69
N ARG A 187 19.18 -3.88 -2.00
CA ARG A 187 18.47 -3.05 -1.02
C ARG A 187 17.14 -3.65 -0.62
N TRP A 188 16.42 -4.24 -1.57
CA TRP A 188 15.18 -4.96 -1.30
C TRP A 188 15.40 -6.14 -0.35
N ASP A 189 16.40 -6.97 -0.63
CA ASP A 189 16.73 -8.14 0.18
C ASP A 189 17.17 -7.75 1.59
N GLN A 190 17.94 -6.67 1.72
CA GLN A 190 18.32 -6.11 3.01
C GLN A 190 17.08 -5.70 3.82
N MET A 191 16.21 -4.85 3.26
CA MET A 191 14.98 -4.40 3.93
C MET A 191 14.12 -5.58 4.37
N MET A 192 13.91 -6.56 3.49
CA MET A 192 13.11 -7.75 3.81
C MET A 192 13.76 -8.61 4.91
N SER A 193 15.10 -8.65 4.99
CA SER A 193 15.79 -9.34 6.09
C SER A 193 15.61 -8.61 7.41
N GLU A 194 15.74 -7.29 7.42
CA GLU A 194 15.56 -6.46 8.62
C GLU A 194 14.12 -6.58 9.16
N LEU A 195 13.11 -6.53 8.28
CA LEU A 195 11.71 -6.76 8.65
C LEU A 195 11.49 -8.17 9.22
N ARG A 196 12.14 -9.19 8.66
CA ARG A 196 12.08 -10.57 9.19
C ARG A 196 12.73 -10.68 10.57
N GLU A 197 13.84 -10.00 10.82
CA GLU A 197 14.51 -9.99 12.12
C GLU A 197 13.65 -9.30 13.20
N LEU A 198 12.92 -8.25 12.83
CA LEU A 198 11.92 -7.60 13.68
C LEU A 198 10.73 -8.51 14.00
N THR A 199 10.40 -9.44 13.09
CA THR A 199 9.20 -10.30 13.15
C THR A 199 9.54 -11.79 13.05
N PRO A 200 10.29 -12.34 14.04
CA PRO A 200 10.79 -13.71 14.00
C PRO A 200 9.67 -14.75 13.91
#